data_AF-A0A1H0N3J0-F1
#
_entry.id   AF-A0A1H0N3J0-F1
#
_cell.length_a   1.000
_cell.length_b   1.000
_cell.length_c   1.000
_cell.angle_alpha   90.00
_cell.angle_beta   90.00
_cell.angle_gamma   90.00
#
_symmetry.space_group_name_H-M   'P 1'
#
loop_
_entity.id
_entity.type
_entity.pdbx_description
1 polymer ?
#
loop_
_entity_poly.entity_id
_entity_poly.type
_entity_poly.pdbx_seq_one_letter_code
_entity_poly.pdbx_strand_id
1 'polypeptide(L)'
;MAPGAERSCLPSGAGHGMMGILDPPAPLTAPDPIPARPRPPTMTSPESSADAPVPDAGGLADGFAVAGRVVFRHRDAPPQPAFGAPCNGCGLCCLAEPCPLGMVVSRRRSGPCAALRWSPGTAPGIAGRYVCGLVADPAAVTGWRRAWALRWMARLARRWIAAGQGCDAPPLQVAPVPVHRTDRDR
;
A
#
# COMPACT_ATOMS: atom_id res chain seq x y z
N MET A 1 67.17 0.74 -5.66
CA MET A 1 68.26 1.55 -5.06
C MET A 1 68.31 2.87 -5.81
N ALA A 2 68.34 3.99 -5.06
CA ALA A 2 68.01 5.39 -5.40
C ALA A 2 68.92 6.04 -6.48
N PRO A 3 68.85 7.37 -6.82
CA PRO A 3 68.01 8.46 -6.27
C PRO A 3 67.47 9.54 -7.25
N GLY A 4 66.48 10.31 -6.75
CA GLY A 4 66.44 11.78 -6.71
C GLY A 4 66.43 12.62 -8.01
N ALA A 5 65.35 13.37 -8.22
CA ALA A 5 65.40 14.74 -8.77
C ALA A 5 64.15 15.55 -8.40
N GLU A 6 64.40 16.67 -7.72
CA GLU A 6 63.45 17.72 -7.34
C GLU A 6 63.22 18.74 -8.48
N ARG A 7 62.19 19.59 -8.28
CA ARG A 7 61.90 20.91 -8.91
C ARG A 7 61.15 20.80 -10.26
N SER A 8 60.15 21.62 -10.59
CA SER A 8 59.94 23.04 -10.24
C SER A 8 58.53 23.52 -10.63
N CYS A 9 58.02 24.53 -9.90
CA CYS A 9 57.34 25.76 -10.38
C CYS A 9 56.27 25.67 -11.49
N LEU A 10 54.98 26.00 -11.30
CA LEU A 10 54.30 27.29 -10.99
C LEU A 10 52.81 27.11 -11.44
N PRO A 11 51.88 28.09 -11.32
CA PRO A 11 51.77 29.24 -10.44
C PRO A 11 50.52 29.20 -9.54
N SER A 12 50.56 30.03 -8.50
CA SER A 12 49.44 30.37 -7.63
C SER A 12 48.51 31.36 -8.34
N GLY A 13 47.23 31.04 -8.42
CA GLY A 13 46.22 31.96 -8.93
C GLY A 13 44.86 31.31 -9.11
N ALA A 14 43.95 31.49 -8.14
CA ALA A 14 42.52 31.59 -8.40
C ALA A 14 41.76 32.00 -7.13
N GLY A 15 41.17 33.19 -7.19
CA GLY A 15 39.81 33.44 -6.73
C GLY A 15 39.55 33.36 -5.22
N HIS A 16 39.62 34.51 -4.55
CA HIS A 16 38.80 34.77 -3.37
C HIS A 16 37.33 34.80 -3.80
N GLY A 17 36.67 33.64 -3.76
CA GLY A 17 35.23 33.51 -3.89
C GLY A 17 34.57 33.95 -2.58
N MET A 18 33.91 35.11 -2.65
CA MET A 18 33.06 35.69 -1.62
C MET A 18 32.04 34.65 -1.12
N MET A 19 32.29 34.06 0.04
CA MET A 19 31.30 33.25 0.76
C MET A 19 30.19 34.18 1.22
N GLY A 20 29.09 34.19 0.45
CA GLY A 20 27.83 34.75 0.91
C GLY A 20 27.38 34.00 2.15
N ILE A 21 27.39 34.71 3.28
CA ILE A 21 26.70 34.31 4.50
C ILE A 21 25.21 34.29 4.15
N LEU A 22 24.70 33.11 3.80
CA LEU A 22 23.26 32.86 3.79
C LEU A 22 22.84 32.66 5.24
N ASP A 23 21.98 33.55 5.72
CA ASP A 23 21.32 33.40 7.02
C ASP A 23 20.72 31.99 7.16
N PRO A 24 20.88 31.32 8.32
CA PRO A 24 20.20 30.06 8.56
C PRO A 24 18.69 30.28 8.60
N PRO A 25 17.87 29.40 7.99
CA PRO A 25 16.42 29.50 8.10
C PRO A 25 15.99 29.33 9.56
N ALA A 26 15.05 30.17 9.99
CA ALA A 26 14.46 30.13 11.32
C ALA A 26 13.98 28.70 11.68
N PRO A 27 14.15 28.27 12.94
CA PRO A 27 13.69 26.95 13.35
C PRO A 27 12.17 26.86 13.20
N LEU A 28 11.72 25.85 12.45
CA LEU A 28 10.32 25.47 12.37
C LEU A 28 9.85 25.14 13.79
N THR A 29 8.97 25.98 14.33
CA THR A 29 8.28 25.73 15.59
C THR A 29 7.61 24.37 15.52
N ALA A 30 7.79 23.57 16.57
CA ALA A 30 7.17 22.26 16.67
C ALA A 30 5.64 22.39 16.52
N PRO A 31 4.98 21.51 15.75
CA PRO A 31 3.52 21.50 15.71
C PRO A 31 2.96 21.19 17.10
N ASP A 32 1.86 21.86 17.46
CA ASP A 32 1.17 21.66 18.73
C ASP A 32 0.84 20.18 18.98
N PRO A 33 0.93 19.70 20.24
CA PRO A 33 0.55 18.33 20.57
C PRO A 33 -0.94 18.12 20.26
N ILE A 34 -1.22 17.13 19.40
CA ILE A 34 -2.57 16.67 19.09
C ILE A 34 -3.25 16.23 20.39
N PRO A 35 -4.45 16.74 20.73
CA PRO A 35 -5.15 16.34 21.95
C PRO A 35 -5.43 14.83 21.93
N ALA A 36 -5.06 14.15 23.02
CA ALA A 36 -5.31 12.73 23.19
C ALA A 36 -6.82 12.46 23.13
N ARG A 37 -7.22 11.48 22.31
CA ARG A 37 -8.62 11.03 22.27
C ARG A 37 -9.02 10.47 23.64
N PRO A 38 -10.25 10.74 24.12
CA PRO A 38 -10.75 10.11 25.34
C PRO A 38 -10.74 8.59 25.20
N ARG A 39 -10.34 7.90 26.28
CA ARG A 39 -10.33 6.44 26.36
C ARG A 39 -11.76 5.91 26.14
N PRO A 40 -11.96 4.88 25.30
CA PRO A 40 -13.26 4.22 25.23
C PRO A 40 -13.59 3.58 26.59
N PRO A 41 -14.87 3.51 26.97
CA PRO A 41 -15.28 2.80 28.17
C PRO A 41 -14.90 1.32 28.07
N THR A 42 -14.33 0.78 29.15
CA THR A 42 -14.10 -0.66 29.33
C THR A 42 -15.44 -1.37 29.32
N MET A 43 -15.75 -2.07 28.22
CA MET A 43 -16.81 -3.06 28.19
C MET A 43 -16.36 -4.26 29.00
N THR A 44 -17.03 -4.51 30.11
CA THR A 44 -17.00 -5.77 30.87
C THR A 44 -17.35 -6.92 29.93
N SER A 45 -16.42 -7.86 29.78
CA SER A 45 -16.65 -9.13 29.10
C SER A 45 -17.81 -9.88 29.76
N PRO A 46 -18.79 -10.40 29.01
CA PRO A 46 -19.71 -11.37 29.58
C PRO A 46 -18.95 -12.67 29.89
N GLU A 47 -19.26 -13.20 31.07
CA GLU A 47 -18.65 -14.38 31.66
C GLU A 47 -18.74 -15.61 30.75
N SER A 48 -17.63 -16.34 30.75
CA SER A 48 -17.40 -17.65 30.18
C SER A 48 -18.47 -18.66 30.62
N SER A 49 -19.49 -18.87 29.78
CA SER A 49 -20.38 -20.03 29.87
C SER A 49 -19.76 -21.18 29.07
N ALA A 50 -18.81 -21.86 29.69
CA ALA A 50 -18.28 -23.14 29.23
C ALA A 50 -19.26 -24.25 29.67
N ASP A 51 -20.32 -24.49 28.89
CA ASP A 51 -21.11 -25.73 28.93
C ASP A 51 -22.11 -25.79 27.76
N ALA A 52 -21.59 -25.77 26.54
CA ALA A 52 -22.35 -26.17 25.36
C ALA A 52 -21.73 -27.45 24.79
N PRO A 53 -22.51 -28.53 24.59
CA PRO A 53 -21.99 -29.75 24.00
C PRO A 53 -21.50 -29.45 22.58
N VAL A 54 -20.27 -29.90 22.28
CA VAL A 54 -19.69 -29.85 20.93
C VAL A 54 -20.57 -30.69 20.01
N PRO A 55 -21.27 -30.11 19.02
CA PRO A 55 -22.04 -30.92 18.08
C PRO A 55 -21.07 -31.70 17.19
N ASP A 56 -21.36 -33.00 17.05
CA ASP A 56 -20.62 -33.93 16.22
C ASP A 56 -20.42 -33.39 14.80
N ALA A 57 -19.24 -33.68 14.25
CA ALA A 57 -18.80 -33.32 12.90
C ALA A 57 -19.53 -34.10 11.80
N GLY A 58 -20.86 -34.03 11.79
CA GLY A 58 -21.75 -34.74 10.88
C GLY A 58 -23.00 -33.92 10.59
N GLY A 59 -22.88 -32.86 9.81
CA GLY A 59 -23.99 -32.03 9.37
C GLY A 59 -23.65 -31.25 8.11
N LEU A 60 -23.77 -31.90 6.96
CA LEU A 60 -23.78 -31.23 5.67
C LEU A 60 -24.97 -30.23 5.61
N ALA A 61 -24.67 -29.06 5.04
CA ALA A 61 -25.57 -28.29 4.18
C ALA A 61 -26.71 -27.47 4.82
N ASP A 62 -26.39 -26.46 5.64
CA ASP A 62 -27.12 -25.20 5.54
C ASP A 62 -26.42 -24.30 4.52
N GLY A 63 -26.76 -24.56 3.26
CA GLY A 63 -26.33 -23.78 2.11
C GLY A 63 -26.92 -22.38 2.13
N PHE A 64 -26.30 -21.46 2.86
CA PHE A 64 -26.20 -20.12 2.29
C PHE A 64 -25.29 -20.25 1.08
N ALA A 65 -25.87 -20.26 -0.10
CA ALA A 65 -25.12 -20.03 -1.32
C ALA A 65 -24.33 -18.73 -1.14
N VAL A 66 -23.04 -18.83 -0.88
CA VAL A 66 -22.16 -17.66 -0.85
C VAL A 66 -22.07 -17.19 -2.30
N ALA A 67 -22.96 -16.28 -2.68
CA ALA A 67 -22.88 -15.54 -3.92
C ALA A 67 -21.68 -14.59 -3.81
N GLY A 68 -20.48 -15.12 -4.04
CA GLY A 68 -19.22 -14.42 -3.86
C GLY A 68 -18.27 -14.68 -5.01
N ARG A 69 -17.43 -13.68 -5.30
CA ARG A 69 -16.31 -13.84 -6.25
C ARG A 69 -15.04 -14.18 -5.48
N VAL A 70 -14.36 -15.24 -5.89
CA VAL A 70 -13.02 -15.58 -5.39
C VAL A 70 -11.97 -14.78 -6.17
N VAL A 71 -11.05 -14.13 -5.45
CA VAL A 71 -9.89 -13.45 -6.03
C VAL A 71 -8.61 -13.93 -5.38
N PHE A 72 -7.57 -14.07 -6.19
CA PHE A 72 -6.24 -14.42 -5.71
C PHE A 72 -5.47 -13.16 -5.35
N ARG A 73 -4.87 -13.19 -4.16
CA ARG A 73 -4.16 -12.07 -3.57
C ARG A 73 -2.76 -12.51 -3.19
N HIS A 74 -1.80 -11.61 -3.35
CA HIS A 74 -0.42 -11.86 -2.93
C HIS A 74 -0.37 -12.15 -1.42
N ARG A 75 0.39 -13.18 -1.04
CA ARG A 75 0.48 -13.67 0.35
C ARG A 75 0.94 -12.58 1.32
N ASP A 76 1.94 -11.81 0.92
CA ASP A 76 2.57 -10.78 1.79
C ASP A 76 1.84 -9.44 1.80
N ALA A 77 0.64 -9.37 1.23
CA ALA A 77 -0.12 -8.14 1.17
C ALA A 77 -0.82 -7.87 2.53
N PRO A 78 -0.94 -6.62 3.00
CA PRO A 78 -1.43 -6.31 4.34
C PRO A 78 -2.92 -6.65 4.49
N PRO A 79 -3.42 -7.11 5.65
CA PRO A 79 -4.84 -7.42 5.79
C PRO A 79 -5.74 -6.24 5.41
N GLN A 80 -7.01 -6.53 5.08
CA GLN A 80 -7.99 -5.47 4.83
C GLN A 80 -8.03 -4.52 6.04
N PRO A 81 -7.91 -3.21 5.84
CA PRO A 81 -8.01 -2.27 6.95
C PRO A 81 -9.45 -2.26 7.50
N ALA A 82 -9.60 -1.82 8.75
CA ALA A 82 -10.91 -1.62 9.35
C ALA A 82 -11.75 -0.61 8.53
N PHE A 83 -13.07 -0.70 8.64
CA PHE A 83 -13.96 0.27 8.01
C PHE A 83 -13.62 1.70 8.46
N GLY A 84 -13.55 2.64 7.51
CA GLY A 84 -13.14 4.03 7.73
C GLY A 84 -11.64 4.26 7.92
N ALA A 85 -10.81 3.21 8.08
CA ALA A 85 -9.36 3.35 8.19
C ALA A 85 -8.71 3.63 6.82
N PRO A 86 -7.55 4.31 6.77
CA PRO A 86 -6.93 4.68 5.49
C PRO A 86 -6.57 3.44 4.66
N CYS A 87 -6.72 3.55 3.33
CA CYS A 87 -6.30 2.51 2.41
C CYS A 87 -4.81 2.20 2.58
N ASN A 88 -4.50 0.97 2.98
CA ASN A 88 -3.14 0.48 3.22
C ASN A 88 -2.53 -0.24 2.00
N GLY A 89 -3.26 -0.31 0.88
CA GLY A 89 -2.84 -1.07 -0.30
C GLY A 89 -3.10 -2.57 -0.19
N CYS A 90 -4.15 -3.00 0.51
CA CYS A 90 -4.51 -4.42 0.56
C CYS A 90 -4.88 -5.01 -0.82
N GLY A 91 -5.40 -4.19 -1.75
CA GLY A 91 -5.71 -4.58 -3.13
C GLY A 91 -6.99 -5.39 -3.33
N LEU A 92 -7.70 -5.78 -2.27
CA LEU A 92 -8.89 -6.65 -2.36
C LEU A 92 -10.00 -6.08 -3.26
N CYS A 93 -10.43 -4.84 -3.01
CA CYS A 93 -11.46 -4.20 -3.84
C CYS A 93 -11.02 -4.08 -5.31
N CYS A 94 -9.76 -3.69 -5.56
CA CYS A 94 -9.21 -3.55 -6.91
C CYS A 94 -9.06 -4.88 -7.66
N LEU A 95 -8.92 -6.01 -6.95
CA LEU A 95 -8.88 -7.35 -7.53
C LEU A 95 -10.29 -7.86 -7.83
N ALA A 96 -11.25 -7.56 -6.97
CA ALA A 96 -12.65 -7.96 -7.13
C ALA A 96 -13.30 -7.25 -8.32
N GLU A 97 -13.14 -5.92 -8.40
CA GLU A 97 -13.69 -5.09 -9.47
C GLU A 97 -12.90 -3.79 -9.68
N PRO A 98 -12.99 -3.19 -10.88
CA PRO A 98 -12.39 -1.88 -11.11
C PRO A 98 -13.25 -0.77 -10.49
N CYS A 99 -12.63 0.14 -9.75
CA CYS A 99 -13.28 1.38 -9.33
C CYS A 99 -13.70 2.24 -10.56
N PRO A 100 -14.53 3.29 -10.41
CA PRO A 100 -14.97 4.11 -11.56
C PRO A 100 -13.82 4.63 -12.43
N LEU A 101 -12.71 5.05 -11.82
CA LEU A 101 -11.48 5.42 -12.53
C LEU A 101 -10.81 4.22 -13.21
N GLY A 102 -10.78 3.08 -12.52
CA GLY A 102 -10.32 1.81 -13.07
C GLY A 102 -11.14 1.35 -14.27
N MET A 103 -12.45 1.61 -14.31
CA MET A 103 -13.29 1.27 -15.46
C MET A 103 -12.88 2.05 -16.71
N VAL A 104 -12.57 3.35 -16.55
CA VAL A 104 -12.07 4.19 -17.64
C VAL A 104 -10.71 3.71 -18.14
N VAL A 105 -9.79 3.42 -17.22
CA VAL A 105 -8.42 3.00 -17.58
C VAL A 105 -8.38 1.59 -18.17
N SER A 106 -9.14 0.65 -17.60
CA SER A 106 -9.12 -0.76 -18.00
C SER A 106 -10.11 -1.10 -19.11
N ARG A 107 -11.07 -0.20 -19.40
CA ARG A 107 -12.22 -0.43 -20.29
C ARG A 107 -13.03 -1.69 -19.93
N ARG A 108 -13.07 -2.01 -18.64
CA ARG A 108 -13.74 -3.20 -18.08
C ARG A 108 -14.61 -2.80 -16.90
N ARG A 109 -15.72 -3.51 -16.69
CA ARG A 109 -16.63 -3.31 -15.55
C ARG A 109 -16.50 -4.38 -14.47
N SER A 110 -15.74 -5.44 -14.71
CA SER A 110 -15.60 -6.58 -13.81
C SER A 110 -14.18 -7.14 -13.82
N GLY A 111 -13.80 -7.80 -12.73
CA GLY A 111 -12.49 -8.41 -12.57
C GLY A 111 -11.41 -7.42 -12.11
N PRO A 112 -10.14 -7.83 -12.06
CA PRO A 112 -9.07 -7.01 -11.52
C PRO A 112 -8.79 -5.77 -12.39
N CYS A 113 -8.55 -4.64 -11.72
CA CYS A 113 -8.19 -3.39 -12.37
C CYS A 113 -6.86 -3.50 -13.13
N ALA A 114 -6.83 -3.07 -14.40
CA ALA A 114 -5.63 -3.11 -15.24
C ALA A 114 -4.49 -2.20 -14.75
N ALA A 115 -4.79 -1.20 -13.90
CA ALA A 115 -3.79 -0.32 -13.31
C ALA A 115 -3.24 -0.86 -11.98
N LEU A 116 -3.77 -1.95 -11.42
CA LEU A 116 -3.29 -2.50 -10.16
C LEU A 116 -1.87 -3.07 -10.33
N ARG A 117 -0.96 -2.71 -9.42
CA ARG A 117 0.43 -3.19 -9.43
C ARG A 117 0.82 -3.68 -8.04
N TRP A 118 1.58 -4.77 -7.99
CA TRP A 118 2.21 -5.23 -6.76
C TRP A 118 3.52 -4.45 -6.53
N SER A 119 3.70 -3.93 -5.32
CA SER A 119 4.95 -3.32 -4.84
C SER A 119 5.50 -4.21 -3.74
N PRO A 120 6.64 -4.90 -3.94
CA PRO A 120 7.25 -5.69 -2.88
C PRO A 120 7.71 -4.79 -1.73
N GLY A 121 7.85 -5.39 -0.54
CA GLY A 121 8.49 -4.72 0.59
C GLY A 121 9.93 -4.39 0.26
N THR A 122 10.36 -3.16 0.52
CA THR A 122 11.70 -2.67 0.13
C THR A 122 12.78 -2.97 1.15
N ALA A 123 12.42 -3.49 2.34
CA ALA A 123 13.34 -3.82 3.42
C ALA A 123 12.81 -4.99 4.26
N PRO A 124 13.68 -5.72 4.98
CA PRO A 124 13.25 -6.75 5.93
C PRO A 124 12.25 -6.19 6.96
N GLY A 125 11.18 -6.93 7.21
CA GLY A 125 10.10 -6.50 8.14
C GLY A 125 9.07 -5.54 7.55
N ILE A 126 9.26 -5.05 6.31
CA ILE A 126 8.25 -4.25 5.61
C ILE A 126 7.44 -5.16 4.68
N ALA A 127 6.12 -5.23 4.91
CA ALA A 127 5.21 -5.97 4.04
C ALA A 127 5.08 -5.29 2.65
N GLY A 128 4.88 -6.09 1.61
CA GLY A 128 4.55 -5.58 0.28
C GLY A 128 3.12 -5.03 0.23
N ARG A 129 2.80 -4.22 -0.78
CA ARG A 129 1.46 -3.62 -0.93
C ARG A 129 1.07 -3.46 -2.38
N TYR A 130 -0.22 -3.40 -2.64
CA TYR A 130 -0.72 -3.01 -3.95
C TYR A 130 -0.76 -1.49 -4.10
N VAL A 131 -0.40 -1.01 -5.28
CA VAL A 131 -0.44 0.40 -5.66
C VAL A 131 -1.26 0.60 -6.93
N CYS A 132 -1.95 1.73 -7.02
CA CYS A 132 -2.61 2.15 -8.24
C CYS A 132 -1.56 2.71 -9.21
N GLY A 133 -1.40 2.10 -10.38
CA GLY A 133 -0.49 2.55 -11.42
C GLY A 133 -0.75 3.98 -11.85
N LEU A 134 -2.01 4.44 -11.87
CA LEU A 134 -2.32 5.83 -12.22
C LEU A 134 -1.86 6.84 -11.14
N VAL A 135 -1.64 6.38 -9.90
CA VAL A 135 -1.10 7.20 -8.81
C VAL A 135 0.42 7.11 -8.76
N ALA A 136 0.98 5.91 -8.89
CA ALA A 136 2.41 5.64 -8.75
C ALA A 136 3.21 5.97 -10.03
N ASP A 137 2.67 5.61 -11.19
CA ASP A 137 3.28 5.81 -12.50
C ASP A 137 2.21 6.07 -13.59
N PRO A 138 1.62 7.27 -13.60
CA PRO A 138 0.61 7.64 -14.60
C PRO A 138 1.17 7.63 -16.03
N ALA A 139 2.49 7.76 -16.22
CA ALA A 139 3.10 7.74 -17.54
C ALA A 139 3.00 6.35 -18.16
N ALA A 140 3.30 5.29 -17.39
CA ALA A 140 3.15 3.92 -17.86
C ALA A 140 1.69 3.52 -18.16
N VAL A 141 0.71 4.18 -17.53
CA VAL A 141 -0.72 3.90 -17.74
C VAL A 141 -1.30 4.69 -18.91
N THR A 142 -0.92 5.97 -19.08
CA THR A 142 -1.54 6.89 -20.05
C THR A 142 -0.69 7.16 -21.29
N GLY A 143 0.60 6.82 -21.26
CA GLY A 143 1.58 7.15 -22.32
C GLY A 143 1.99 8.62 -22.37
N TRP A 144 1.45 9.48 -21.48
CA TRP A 144 1.78 10.90 -21.45
C TRP A 144 3.15 11.14 -20.80
N ARG A 145 3.85 12.19 -21.25
CA ARG A 145 5.23 12.49 -20.80
C ARG A 145 5.39 13.83 -20.10
N ARG A 146 4.38 14.71 -20.15
CA ARG A 146 4.46 16.04 -19.53
C ARG A 146 4.40 15.92 -18.01
N ALA A 147 5.50 16.19 -17.32
CA ALA A 147 5.66 15.99 -15.87
C ALA A 147 4.56 16.69 -15.03
N TRP A 148 4.18 17.92 -15.38
CA TRP A 148 3.11 18.61 -14.67
C TRP A 148 1.77 17.89 -14.81
N ALA A 149 1.41 17.44 -16.02
CA ALA A 149 0.16 16.74 -16.27
C ALA A 149 0.10 15.41 -15.50
N LEU A 150 1.21 14.67 -15.47
CA LEU A 150 1.35 13.44 -14.68
C LEU A 150 1.11 13.68 -13.18
N ARG A 151 1.68 14.75 -12.62
CA ARG A 151 1.48 15.10 -11.20
C ARG A 151 0.03 15.46 -10.89
N TRP A 152 -0.62 16.21 -11.78
CA TRP A 152 -2.03 16.55 -11.65
C TRP A 152 -2.92 15.31 -11.74
N MET A 153 -2.67 14.42 -12.71
CA MET A 153 -3.40 13.15 -12.83
C MET A 153 -3.24 12.28 -11.59
N ALA A 154 -2.04 12.12 -11.05
CA ALA A 154 -1.83 11.33 -9.84
C ALA A 154 -2.56 11.92 -8.62
N ARG A 155 -2.65 13.26 -8.52
CA ARG A 155 -3.39 13.95 -7.45
C ARG A 155 -4.90 13.78 -7.62
N LEU A 156 -5.41 13.92 -8.83
CA LEU A 156 -6.83 13.70 -9.14
C LEU A 156 -7.23 12.25 -8.90
N ALA A 157 -6.40 11.30 -9.37
CA ALA A 157 -6.61 9.88 -9.18
C ALA A 157 -6.71 9.51 -7.70
N ARG A 158 -5.78 10.01 -6.86
CA ARG A 158 -5.85 9.80 -5.39
C ARG A 158 -7.14 10.32 -4.77
N ARG A 159 -7.59 11.51 -5.20
CA ARG A 159 -8.82 12.12 -4.70
C ARG A 159 -10.07 11.35 -5.14
N TRP A 160 -10.10 10.89 -6.40
CA TRP A 160 -11.24 10.16 -6.95
C TRP A 160 -11.42 8.77 -6.35
N ILE A 161 -10.34 8.07 -6.04
CA ILE A 161 -10.41 6.73 -5.43
C ILE A 161 -10.37 6.76 -3.90
N ALA A 162 -10.40 7.95 -3.30
CA ALA A 162 -10.29 8.16 -1.85
C ALA A 162 -9.09 7.42 -1.20
N ALA A 163 -8.00 7.23 -1.96
CA ALA A 163 -6.83 6.48 -1.47
C ALA A 163 -6.24 7.17 -0.23
N GLY A 164 -6.27 6.46 0.89
CA GLY A 164 -5.76 6.96 2.17
C GLY A 164 -6.76 7.80 2.97
N GLN A 165 -8.02 7.91 2.56
CA GLN A 165 -9.06 8.65 3.29
C GLN A 165 -9.93 7.74 4.16
N GLY A 166 -10.39 6.61 3.63
CA GLY A 166 -11.16 5.63 4.39
C GLY A 166 -11.51 4.39 3.56
N CYS A 167 -11.62 3.24 4.21
CA CYS A 167 -12.08 1.99 3.59
C CYS A 167 -13.59 1.86 3.74
N ASP A 168 -14.29 1.67 2.63
CA ASP A 168 -15.74 1.47 2.55
C ASP A 168 -16.14 0.03 2.14
N ALA A 169 -15.15 -0.82 1.87
CA ALA A 169 -15.39 -2.19 1.44
C ALA A 169 -15.87 -3.06 2.61
N PRO A 170 -16.90 -3.91 2.40
CA PRO A 170 -17.33 -4.87 3.40
C PRO A 170 -16.18 -5.83 3.77
N PRO A 171 -16.14 -6.35 5.00
CA PRO A 171 -15.10 -7.27 5.43
C PRO A 171 -15.17 -8.56 4.61
N LEU A 172 -14.06 -8.91 3.96
CA LEU A 172 -13.94 -10.14 3.17
C LEU A 172 -13.29 -11.25 4.00
N GLN A 173 -13.76 -12.48 3.79
CA GLN A 173 -13.17 -13.67 4.40
C GLN A 173 -11.93 -14.11 3.60
N VAL A 174 -10.83 -14.40 4.31
CA VAL A 174 -9.62 -14.95 3.72
C VAL A 174 -9.62 -16.45 3.95
N ALA A 175 -9.71 -17.24 2.88
CA ALA A 175 -9.54 -18.68 2.92
C ALA A 175 -8.13 -19.06 2.43
N PRO A 176 -7.43 -20.00 3.09
CA PRO A 176 -6.22 -20.57 2.54
C PRO A 176 -6.53 -21.28 1.22
N VAL A 177 -5.60 -21.21 0.26
CA VAL A 177 -5.74 -21.93 -1.02
C VAL A 177 -5.79 -23.43 -0.72
N PRO A 178 -6.83 -24.16 -1.16
CA PRO A 178 -6.88 -25.61 -0.99
C PRO A 178 -5.69 -26.24 -1.69
N VAL A 179 -4.84 -26.93 -0.93
CA VAL A 179 -3.78 -27.76 -1.51
C VAL A 179 -4.45 -29.03 -2.05
N HIS A 180 -4.59 -29.13 -3.38
CA HIS A 180 -4.95 -30.40 -4.00
C HIS A 180 -3.77 -31.37 -3.79
N ARG A 181 -3.88 -32.27 -2.81
CA ARG A 181 -2.95 -33.39 -2.66
C ARG A 181 -3.22 -34.35 -3.82
N THR A 182 -2.40 -34.28 -4.87
CA THR A 182 -2.45 -35.28 -5.93
C THR A 182 -1.94 -36.60 -5.36
N ASP A 183 -2.83 -37.58 -5.29
CA ASP A 183 -2.55 -38.98 -4.95
C ASP A 183 -1.73 -39.62 -6.09
N ARG A 184 -0.44 -39.25 -6.18
CA ARG A 184 0.50 -39.73 -7.21
C ARG A 184 1.73 -40.43 -6.60
N ASP A 185 1.62 -40.90 -5.36
CA ASP A 185 2.69 -41.64 -4.67
C ASP A 185 2.22 -43.05 -4.23
N ARG A 186 1.35 -43.70 -5.01
CA ARG A 186 0.96 -45.10 -4.82
C ARG A 186 1.14 -45.89 -6.10
#